data_AF-A0A1G4Q6D3-F1
#
_entry.id   AF-A0A1G4Q6D3-F1
#
_cell.length_a   1.000
_cell.length_b   1.000
_cell.length_c   1.000
_cell.angle_alpha   90.00
_cell.angle_beta   90.00
_cell.angle_gamma   90.00
#
_symmetry.space_group_name_H-M   'P 1'
#
loop_
_entity.id
_entity.type
_entity.pdbx_description
1 polymer ?
#
loop_
_entity_poly.entity_id
_entity_poly.type
_entity_poly.pdbx_seq_one_letter_code
_entity_poly.pdbx_strand_id
1 'polypeptide(L)'
;MAALAGTFFAASPALSQQPPAPQTPAQQTPDQEPPPAAGHVSPGPAGGTQPEPSAATSPEVDPDMQRVAACKADALAKLKKASPSIEDIYIDVDGLTIAQAENKLGDTAVKGIIMGEAYIQRDRSDTANRFLCLTGEKDEVLFTFFTER
;
A
#
# COMPACT_ATOMS: atom_id res chain seq x y z
N MET A 1 -37.94 -38.12 -64.61
CA MET A 1 -37.10 -36.97 -65.03
C MET A 1 -36.43 -36.47 -63.76
N ALA A 2 -35.19 -36.89 -63.50
CA ALA A 2 -33.96 -36.11 -63.74
C ALA A 2 -33.80 -34.98 -62.68
N ALA A 3 -32.69 -34.74 -62.00
CA ALA A 3 -31.38 -35.38 -61.94
C ALA A 3 -30.65 -34.91 -60.66
N LEU A 4 -29.60 -35.67 -60.34
CA LEU A 4 -28.48 -35.52 -59.39
C LEU A 4 -27.91 -34.09 -59.18
N ALA A 5 -27.46 -33.82 -57.93
CA ALA A 5 -26.20 -33.15 -57.53
C ALA A 5 -26.36 -32.60 -56.10
N GLY A 6 -25.48 -32.74 -55.10
CA GLY A 6 -24.15 -33.30 -54.90
C GLY A 6 -23.94 -33.47 -53.38
N THR A 7 -23.16 -34.44 -52.89
CA THR A 7 -21.75 -34.26 -52.46
C THR A 7 -21.53 -33.04 -51.54
N PHE A 8 -20.97 -33.09 -50.33
CA PHE A 8 -19.79 -33.81 -49.85
C PHE A 8 -19.77 -33.83 -48.30
N PHE A 9 -19.10 -34.85 -47.78
CA PHE A 9 -18.49 -34.97 -46.45
C PHE A 9 -17.96 -33.67 -45.84
N ALA A 10 -18.07 -33.50 -44.52
CA ALA A 10 -16.93 -33.67 -43.61
C ALA A 10 -17.38 -33.49 -42.15
N ALA A 11 -17.29 -34.56 -41.37
CA ALA A 11 -17.29 -34.50 -39.91
C ALA A 11 -16.08 -33.66 -39.46
N SER A 12 -16.34 -32.53 -38.80
CA SER A 12 -15.28 -31.76 -38.16
C SER A 12 -14.71 -32.55 -36.98
N PRO A 13 -13.37 -32.65 -36.84
CA PRO A 13 -12.77 -33.32 -35.71
C PRO A 13 -12.95 -32.47 -34.46
N ALA A 14 -13.28 -33.14 -33.36
CA ALA A 14 -13.18 -32.60 -32.03
C ALA A 14 -11.74 -32.12 -31.79
N LEU A 15 -11.53 -30.80 -31.75
CA LEU A 15 -10.33 -30.23 -31.18
C LEU A 15 -10.39 -30.45 -29.66
N SER A 16 -9.69 -31.47 -29.22
CA SER A 16 -9.28 -31.65 -27.83
C SER A 16 -8.61 -30.36 -27.35
N GLN A 17 -9.29 -29.61 -26.48
CA GLN A 17 -8.67 -28.53 -25.72
C GLN A 17 -7.71 -29.18 -24.73
N GLN A 18 -6.44 -29.24 -25.10
CA GLN A 18 -5.36 -29.65 -24.21
C GLN A 18 -5.27 -28.62 -23.07
N PRO A 19 -5.31 -29.03 -21.79
CA PRO A 19 -5.11 -28.09 -20.68
C PRO A 19 -3.71 -27.47 -20.79
N PRO A 20 -3.52 -26.21 -20.37
CA PRO A 20 -2.21 -25.59 -20.38
C PRO A 20 -1.28 -26.38 -19.46
N ALA A 21 -0.10 -26.73 -19.96
CA ALA A 21 0.96 -27.35 -19.18
C ALA A 21 1.38 -26.41 -18.02
N PRO A 22 1.83 -26.95 -16.87
CA PRO A 22 2.45 -26.16 -15.83
C PRO A 22 3.72 -25.50 -16.38
N GLN A 23 3.76 -24.18 -16.42
CA GLN A 23 5.01 -23.47 -16.69
C GLN A 23 5.85 -23.53 -15.41
N THR A 24 6.82 -24.44 -15.40
CA THR A 24 7.92 -24.43 -14.43
C THR A 24 8.64 -23.07 -14.53
N PRO A 25 8.82 -22.31 -13.44
CA PRO A 25 9.59 -21.09 -13.48
C PRO A 25 11.02 -21.41 -13.94
N ALA A 26 11.39 -20.88 -15.10
CA ALA A 26 12.77 -20.87 -15.55
C ALA A 26 13.59 -20.07 -14.53
N GLN A 27 14.45 -20.79 -13.84
CA GLN A 27 15.44 -20.31 -12.90
C GLN A 27 16.37 -19.32 -13.63
N GLN A 28 16.13 -18.02 -13.41
CA GLN A 28 17.07 -16.97 -13.80
C GLN A 28 18.24 -17.03 -12.81
N THR A 29 19.33 -17.65 -13.24
CA THR A 29 20.64 -17.55 -12.59
C THR A 29 21.24 -16.20 -12.95
N PRO A 30 21.47 -15.27 -12.01
CA PRO A 30 22.41 -14.17 -12.22
C PRO A 30 23.83 -14.74 -12.12
N ASP A 31 24.65 -14.43 -13.11
CA ASP A 31 26.10 -14.61 -13.12
C ASP A 31 26.72 -14.34 -11.74
N GLN A 32 27.25 -15.39 -11.11
CA GLN A 32 28.03 -15.29 -9.90
C GLN A 32 29.51 -15.17 -10.31
N GLU A 33 30.00 -13.94 -10.35
CA GLU A 33 31.41 -13.60 -10.51
C GLU A 33 32.26 -14.30 -9.42
N PRO A 34 33.42 -14.91 -9.75
CA PRO A 34 34.21 -15.66 -8.78
C PRO A 34 34.83 -14.74 -7.71
N PRO A 35 34.95 -15.19 -6.45
CA PRO A 35 35.53 -14.38 -5.39
C PRO A 35 37.03 -14.16 -5.60
N PRO A 36 37.57 -12.97 -5.28
CA PRO A 36 39.01 -12.78 -5.25
C PRO A 36 39.62 -13.54 -4.07
N ALA A 37 40.82 -14.07 -4.34
CA ALA A 37 41.62 -14.85 -3.43
C ALA A 37 41.83 -14.19 -2.06
N ALA A 38 41.83 -15.03 -1.03
CA ALA A 38 42.24 -14.70 0.32
C ALA A 38 43.62 -13.99 0.33
N GLY A 39 43.61 -12.73 0.72
CA GLY A 39 44.80 -11.91 0.94
C GLY A 39 44.86 -11.41 2.37
N HIS A 40 45.79 -11.97 3.13
CA HIS A 40 46.56 -11.35 4.20
C HIS A 40 45.82 -10.77 5.43
N VAL A 41 45.87 -11.56 6.51
CA VAL A 41 45.81 -11.07 7.89
C VAL A 41 47.01 -10.15 8.14
N SER A 42 46.79 -8.93 8.62
CA SER A 42 47.84 -8.11 9.25
C SER A 42 47.31 -7.52 10.55
N PRO A 43 48.04 -7.65 11.68
CA PRO A 43 47.70 -6.99 12.94
C PRO A 43 48.04 -5.49 12.84
N GLY A 44 47.14 -4.64 13.32
CA GLY A 44 47.23 -3.18 13.15
C GLY A 44 48.31 -2.49 14.00
N PRO A 45 48.24 -1.15 14.10
CA PRO A 45 48.71 -0.47 15.29
C PRO A 45 47.56 0.28 15.99
N ALA A 46 47.68 0.33 17.31
CA ALA A 46 46.88 1.14 18.19
C ALA A 46 46.93 2.63 17.81
N GLY A 47 45.77 3.27 17.78
CA GLY A 47 45.64 4.72 17.63
C GLY A 47 44.20 5.11 17.90
N GLY A 48 43.92 5.60 19.11
CA GLY A 48 42.59 5.97 19.53
C GLY A 48 41.98 7.04 18.62
N THR A 49 40.73 6.85 18.24
CA THR A 49 39.85 7.95 17.83
C THR A 49 38.46 7.68 18.39
N GLN A 50 38.04 8.65 19.18
CA GLN A 50 36.79 8.85 19.88
C GLN A 50 35.55 8.50 19.03
N PRO A 51 34.49 7.88 19.60
CA PRO A 51 33.20 7.84 18.94
C PRO A 51 32.69 9.27 18.79
N GLU A 52 32.47 9.73 17.55
CA GLU A 52 31.87 11.04 17.27
C GLU A 52 30.49 11.14 17.98
N PRO A 53 30.32 12.09 18.92
CA PRO A 53 29.03 12.36 19.51
C PRO A 53 28.46 13.61 18.86
N SER A 54 27.69 13.47 17.78
CA SER A 54 26.59 14.38 17.40
C SER A 54 26.19 14.18 15.95
N ALA A 55 25.14 13.38 15.77
CA ALA A 55 24.07 13.76 14.87
C ALA A 55 22.77 13.47 15.62
N ALA A 56 22.47 14.30 16.62
CA ALA A 56 21.10 14.44 17.09
C ALA A 56 20.34 15.16 15.97
N THR A 57 19.90 14.40 14.96
CA THR A 57 18.88 14.86 14.02
C THR A 57 17.66 15.15 14.88
N SER A 58 17.27 16.42 15.01
CA SER A 58 15.94 16.76 15.51
C SER A 58 14.92 15.93 14.76
N PRO A 59 13.88 15.39 15.40
CA PRO A 59 12.86 14.66 14.66
C PRO A 59 12.19 15.66 13.72
N GLU A 60 12.60 15.65 12.45
CA GLU A 60 11.83 16.23 11.36
C GLU A 60 10.51 15.46 11.39
N VAL A 61 9.43 16.17 11.75
CA VAL A 61 8.09 15.60 11.74
C VAL A 61 7.77 15.30 10.30
N ASP A 62 7.63 14.01 9.99
CA ASP A 62 7.27 13.56 8.66
C ASP A 62 5.95 14.24 8.21
N PRO A 63 5.93 14.89 7.04
CA PRO A 63 4.77 15.67 6.60
C PRO A 63 3.53 14.79 6.37
N ASP A 64 3.73 13.52 6.02
CA ASP A 64 2.63 12.57 5.88
C ASP A 64 2.02 12.23 7.23
N MET A 65 2.84 12.06 8.28
CA MET A 65 2.35 11.88 9.63
C MET A 65 1.58 13.10 10.16
N GLN A 66 1.94 14.31 9.73
CA GLN A 66 1.18 15.51 10.06
C GLN A 66 -0.20 15.52 9.37
N ARG A 67 -0.29 15.11 8.10
CA ARG A 67 -1.57 14.90 7.40
C ARG A 67 -2.42 13.84 8.09
N VAL A 68 -1.83 12.71 8.47
CA VAL A 68 -2.51 11.63 9.19
C VAL A 68 -3.08 12.13 10.52
N ALA A 69 -2.31 12.92 11.27
CA ALA A 69 -2.78 13.51 12.53
C ALA A 69 -3.96 14.47 12.33
N ALA A 70 -3.92 15.30 11.27
CA ALA A 70 -5.04 16.18 10.92
C ALA A 70 -6.30 15.37 10.58
N CYS A 71 -6.15 14.33 9.75
CA CYS A 71 -7.27 13.45 9.42
C CYS A 71 -7.80 12.69 10.65
N LYS A 72 -6.94 12.23 11.57
CA LYS A 72 -7.36 11.62 12.85
C LYS A 72 -8.22 12.60 13.66
N ALA A 73 -7.78 13.84 13.79
CA ALA A 73 -8.49 14.85 14.57
C ALA A 73 -9.88 15.15 13.99
N ASP A 74 -9.97 15.36 12.67
CA ASP A 74 -11.26 15.58 11.98
C ASP A 74 -12.19 14.36 12.12
N ALA A 75 -11.64 13.16 11.95
CA ALA A 75 -12.39 11.93 12.06
C ALA A 75 -12.97 11.72 13.47
N LEU A 76 -12.16 11.96 14.52
CA LEU A 76 -12.62 11.88 15.90
C LEU A 76 -13.71 12.90 16.20
N ALA A 77 -13.57 14.13 15.70
CA ALA A 77 -14.59 15.18 15.86
C ALA A 77 -15.91 14.78 15.20
N LYS A 78 -15.88 14.23 13.98
CA LYS A 78 -17.06 13.73 13.27
C LYS A 78 -17.73 12.56 13.99
N LEU A 79 -16.92 11.60 14.44
CA LEU A 79 -17.39 10.44 15.18
C LEU A 79 -18.04 10.84 16.51
N LYS A 80 -17.43 11.74 17.28
CA LYS A 80 -18.01 12.24 18.54
C LYS A 80 -19.33 12.97 18.34
N LYS A 81 -19.48 13.68 17.22
CA LYS A 81 -20.75 14.33 16.85
C LYS A 81 -21.85 13.31 16.53
N ALA A 82 -21.50 12.17 15.93
CA ALA A 82 -22.44 11.11 15.60
C ALA A 82 -22.74 10.19 16.79
N SER A 83 -21.74 9.89 17.62
CA SER A 83 -21.83 9.01 18.78
C SER A 83 -20.93 9.53 19.92
N PRO A 84 -21.50 10.14 20.96
CA PRO A 84 -20.74 10.73 22.07
C PRO A 84 -19.97 9.71 22.93
N SER A 85 -20.30 8.42 22.83
CA SER A 85 -19.62 7.31 23.52
C SER A 85 -18.26 6.93 22.91
N ILE A 86 -17.86 7.58 21.82
CA ILE A 86 -16.53 7.37 21.22
C ILE A 86 -15.51 8.22 21.97
N GLU A 87 -14.55 7.56 22.62
CA GLU A 87 -13.53 8.22 23.42
C GLU A 87 -12.36 8.69 22.56
N ASP A 88 -11.79 7.76 21.78
CA ASP A 88 -10.67 7.99 20.87
C ASP A 88 -10.73 7.07 19.64
N ILE A 89 -9.88 7.34 18.65
CA ILE A 89 -9.61 6.48 17.50
C ILE A 89 -8.12 6.23 17.34
N TYR A 90 -7.74 5.04 16.91
CA TYR A 90 -6.36 4.67 16.62
C TYR A 90 -6.25 4.32 15.15
N ILE A 91 -5.43 5.07 14.42
CA ILE A 91 -5.11 4.77 13.03
C ILE A 91 -3.89 3.85 13.03
N ASP A 92 -4.01 2.72 12.34
CA ASP A 92 -2.90 1.81 12.12
C ASP A 92 -1.94 2.42 11.09
N VAL A 93 -0.86 3.03 11.59
CA VAL A 93 0.14 3.73 10.78
C VAL A 93 0.93 2.80 9.88
N ASP A 94 1.12 1.55 10.28
CA ASP A 94 1.87 0.55 9.52
C ASP A 94 1.06 0.06 8.31
N GLY A 95 -0.28 0.08 8.43
CA GLY A 95 -1.23 -0.26 7.38
C GLY A 95 -1.68 0.91 6.51
N LEU A 96 -1.11 2.11 6.67
CA LEU A 96 -1.50 3.29 5.90
C LEU A 96 -0.99 3.24 4.47
N THR A 97 -1.88 3.60 3.55
CA THR A 97 -1.53 3.97 2.18
C THR A 97 -1.74 5.47 2.02
N ILE A 98 -0.67 6.18 1.66
CA ILE A 98 -0.68 7.61 1.41
C ILE A 98 -0.36 7.82 -0.06
N ALA A 99 -1.32 8.36 -0.80
CA ALA A 99 -1.22 8.57 -2.22
C ALA A 99 -1.45 10.04 -2.55
N GLN A 100 -0.62 10.56 -3.45
CA GLN A 100 -0.90 11.86 -4.08
C GLN A 100 -2.02 11.71 -5.09
N ALA A 101 -2.80 12.78 -5.23
CA ALA A 101 -3.89 12.85 -6.18
C ALA A 101 -3.87 14.19 -6.91
N GLU A 102 -4.18 14.19 -8.20
CA GLU A 102 -4.32 15.41 -8.99
C GLU A 102 -5.74 15.49 -9.57
N ASN A 103 -6.73 15.26 -8.72
CA ASN A 103 -8.14 15.19 -9.13
C ASN A 103 -8.98 16.29 -8.48
N LYS A 104 -10.24 16.40 -8.87
CA LYS A 104 -11.20 17.34 -8.28
C LYS A 104 -12.50 16.62 -7.92
N LEU A 105 -13.09 17.01 -6.79
CA LEU A 105 -14.41 16.60 -6.35
C LEU A 105 -15.34 17.81 -6.47
N GLY A 106 -16.15 17.84 -7.53
CA GLY A 106 -16.82 19.07 -7.96
C GLY A 106 -15.78 20.14 -8.32
N ASP A 107 -15.83 21.28 -7.65
CA ASP A 107 -14.88 22.39 -7.83
C ASP A 107 -13.67 22.32 -6.89
N THR A 108 -13.65 21.37 -5.95
CA THR A 108 -12.61 21.27 -4.92
C THR A 108 -11.47 20.36 -5.38
N ALA A 109 -10.22 20.84 -5.33
CA ALA A 109 -9.06 20.03 -5.70
C ALA A 109 -8.69 19.04 -4.58
N VAL A 110 -8.58 17.76 -4.93
CA VAL A 110 -8.07 16.69 -4.07
C VAL A 110 -6.61 16.48 -4.41
N LYS A 111 -5.74 16.65 -3.41
CA LYS A 111 -4.27 16.57 -3.53
C LYS A 111 -3.67 15.32 -2.91
N GLY A 112 -4.38 14.70 -1.96
CA GLY A 112 -3.93 13.47 -1.34
C GLY A 112 -5.09 12.59 -0.88
N ILE A 113 -4.78 11.31 -0.76
CA ILE A 113 -5.68 10.26 -0.30
C ILE A 113 -4.92 9.44 0.73
N ILE A 114 -5.44 9.38 1.95
CA ILE A 114 -4.93 8.54 3.03
C ILE A 114 -5.96 7.44 3.28
N MET A 115 -5.53 6.19 3.21
CA MET A 115 -6.36 5.00 3.46
C MET A 115 -5.71 4.09 4.47
N GLY A 116 -6.48 3.41 5.29
CA GLY A 116 -5.96 2.36 6.16
C GLY A 116 -6.98 1.79 7.11
N GLU A 117 -6.50 1.25 8.22
CA GLU A 117 -7.33 0.71 9.30
C GLU A 117 -7.41 1.69 10.46
N ALA A 118 -8.60 1.79 11.04
CA ALA A 118 -8.81 2.57 12.23
C ALA A 118 -9.66 1.81 13.25
N TYR A 119 -9.20 1.81 14.49
CA TYR A 119 -9.87 1.19 15.62
C TYR A 119 -10.58 2.29 16.40
N ILE A 120 -11.89 2.16 16.55
CA ILE A 120 -12.71 3.13 17.26
C ILE A 120 -12.89 2.65 18.69
N GLN A 121 -12.36 3.37 19.67
CA GLN A 121 -12.57 3.01 21.08
C GLN A 121 -13.94 3.50 21.55
N ARG A 122 -14.75 2.54 21.99
CA ARG A 122 -16.09 2.72 22.54
C ARG A 122 -16.33 1.65 23.60
N ASP A 123 -17.26 1.90 24.51
CA ASP A 123 -17.54 1.10 25.71
C ASP A 123 -17.46 -0.44 25.55
N ARG A 124 -17.80 -1.00 24.37
CA ARG A 124 -17.81 -2.45 24.10
C ARG A 124 -17.47 -2.88 22.66
N SER A 125 -16.70 -2.13 21.88
CA SER A 125 -16.32 -2.58 20.51
C SER A 125 -15.00 -1.97 20.06
N ASP A 126 -14.07 -2.85 19.65
CA ASP A 126 -12.78 -2.52 19.04
C ASP A 126 -12.74 -2.99 17.58
N THR A 127 -13.85 -2.80 16.85
CA THR A 127 -13.93 -3.27 15.46
C THR A 127 -13.05 -2.41 14.57
N ALA A 128 -12.16 -3.05 13.81
CA ALA A 128 -11.36 -2.39 12.78
C ALA A 128 -12.26 -1.88 11.65
N ASN A 129 -12.28 -0.57 11.47
CA ASN A 129 -12.97 0.09 10.36
C ASN A 129 -11.94 0.47 9.29
N ARG A 130 -12.38 0.50 8.03
CA ARG A 130 -11.56 1.11 6.99
C ARG A 130 -11.72 2.62 7.08
N PHE A 131 -10.61 3.32 7.09
CA PHE A 131 -10.53 4.75 7.17
C PHE A 131 -10.08 5.30 5.83
N LEU A 132 -10.75 6.36 5.36
CA LEU A 132 -10.34 7.11 4.18
C LEU A 132 -10.43 8.62 4.47
N CYS A 133 -9.34 9.33 4.19
CA CYS A 133 -9.24 10.78 4.30
C CYS A 133 -8.78 11.37 2.96
N LEU A 134 -9.51 12.38 2.49
CA LEU A 134 -9.15 13.17 1.33
C LEU A 134 -8.56 14.49 1.79
N THR A 135 -7.37 14.82 1.30
CA THR A 135 -6.71 16.09 1.55
C THR A 135 -6.72 16.96 0.31
N GLY A 136 -6.85 18.28 0.53
CA GLY A 136 -6.91 19.30 -0.50
C GLY A 136 -5.62 20.10 -0.59
N GLU A 137 -5.73 21.32 -1.09
CA GLU A 137 -4.58 22.21 -1.12
C GLU A 137 -4.09 22.53 0.30
N LYS A 138 -2.77 22.65 0.46
CA LYS A 138 -2.14 22.96 1.75
C LYS A 138 -2.51 21.97 2.86
N ASP A 139 -2.70 20.70 2.50
CA ASP A 139 -2.95 19.61 3.43
C ASP A 139 -4.25 19.76 4.24
N GLU A 140 -5.19 20.57 3.75
CA GLU A 140 -6.52 20.72 4.34
C GLU A 140 -7.29 19.40 4.24
N VAL A 141 -7.92 18.97 5.34
CA VAL A 141 -8.80 17.79 5.33
C VAL A 141 -10.13 18.16 4.70
N LEU A 142 -10.41 17.62 3.51
CA LEU A 142 -11.65 17.87 2.78
C LEU A 142 -12.77 16.97 3.28
N PHE A 143 -12.45 15.69 3.44
CA PHE A 143 -13.44 14.70 3.81
C PHE A 143 -12.78 13.52 4.51
N THR A 144 -13.50 12.93 5.45
CA THR A 144 -13.03 11.77 6.20
C THR A 144 -14.23 10.91 6.55
N PHE A 145 -14.12 9.63 6.28
CA PHE A 145 -15.17 8.67 6.57
C PHE A 145 -14.59 7.31 6.95
N PHE A 146 -15.45 6.53 7.58
CA PHE A 146 -15.19 5.16 7.98
C PHE A 146 -16.14 4.24 7.24
N THR A 147 -15.68 3.06 6.85
CA THR A 147 -16.54 2.00 6.34
C THR A 147 -16.40 0.77 7.21
N GLU A 148 -17.55 0.16 7.51
CA GLU A 148 -17.64 -1.15 8.13
C GLU A 148 -17.30 -2.23 7.09
N ARG A 149 -16.88 -3.41 7.56
CA ARG A 149 -16.64 -4.59 6.72
C ARG A 149 -17.86 -5.49 6.66
#